data_AF-K1XGH8-F1
#
_entry.id   AF-K1XGH8-F1
#
_cell.length_a   1.000
_cell.length_b   1.000
_cell.length_c   1.000
_cell.angle_alpha   90.00
_cell.angle_beta   90.00
_cell.angle_gamma   90.00
#
_symmetry.space_group_name_H-M   'P 1'
#
loop_
_entity.id
_entity.type
_entity.pdbx_description
1 polymer ?
#
loop_
_entity_poly.entity_id
_entity_poly.type
_entity_poly.pdbx_seq_one_letter_code
_entity_poly.pdbx_strand_id
1 'polypeptide(L)'
;MGENKKIIEAVDGFKRLEGAEIGSDSRKPLIEGLYKKGIKHAEVLEALTAWTIEREKIVEALGRTLEACIGFEIDRANIYAEGGYRNEALDVLYEALYIARQENKLELEKEIRKEIAQMDGAE
;
A
#
# COMPACT_ATOMS: atom_id res chain seq x y z
N MET A 1 5.10 -22.99 13.39
CA MET A 1 6.21 -22.73 12.43
C MET A 1 5.77 -22.67 10.96
N GLY A 2 4.57 -23.12 10.58
CA GLY A 2 4.14 -23.14 9.16
C GLY A 2 3.57 -21.84 8.59
N GLU A 3 2.95 -20.98 9.40
CA GLU A 3 2.29 -19.75 8.92
C GLU A 3 3.27 -18.61 8.63
N ASN A 4 4.29 -18.42 9.48
CA ASN A 4 5.36 -17.44 9.26
C ASN A 4 6.08 -17.65 7.92
N LYS A 5 6.26 -18.91 7.50
CA LYS A 5 6.89 -19.24 6.23
C LYS A 5 6.02 -18.83 5.04
N LYS A 6 4.70 -19.03 5.11
CA LYS A 6 3.76 -18.65 4.05
C LYS A 6 3.63 -17.14 3.88
N ILE A 7 3.67 -16.40 4.99
CA ILE A 7 3.62 -14.93 4.96
C ILE A 7 4.89 -14.37 4.32
N ILE A 8 6.07 -14.86 4.71
CA ILE A 8 7.35 -14.45 4.12
C ILE A 8 7.40 -14.81 2.62
N GLU A 9 6.92 -15.99 2.24
CA GLU A 9 6.85 -16.39 0.82
C GLU A 9 5.89 -15.53 -0.01
N ALA A 10 4.78 -15.05 0.58
CA ALA A 10 3.85 -14.14 -0.07
C ALA A 10 4.42 -12.71 -0.20
N VAL A 11 5.07 -12.20 0.84
CA VAL A 11 5.74 -10.89 0.84
C VAL A 11 6.93 -10.88 -0.14
N ASP A 12 7.73 -11.95 -0.17
CA ASP A 12 8.82 -12.12 -1.14
C ASP A 12 8.31 -12.36 -2.56
N GLY A 13 7.11 -12.95 -2.71
CA GLY A 13 6.39 -13.06 -3.98
C GLY A 13 5.96 -11.69 -4.51
N PHE A 14 5.46 -10.82 -3.62
CA PHE A 14 5.09 -9.44 -3.93
C PHE A 14 6.30 -8.65 -4.46
N LYS A 15 7.43 -8.69 -3.75
CA LYS A 15 8.69 -8.03 -4.17
C LYS A 15 9.26 -8.60 -5.47
N ARG A 16 9.13 -9.90 -5.70
CA ARG A 16 9.59 -10.54 -6.95
C ARG A 16 8.72 -10.15 -8.14
N LEU A 17 7.40 -10.08 -7.99
CA LEU A 17 6.49 -9.67 -9.06
C LEU A 17 6.62 -8.18 -9.37
N GLU A 18 6.85 -7.35 -8.35
CA GLU A 18 7.18 -5.93 -8.51
C GLU A 18 8.51 -5.72 -9.24
N GLY A 19 9.51 -6.57 -8.99
CA GLY A 19 10.82 -6.50 -9.65
C GLY A 19 10.89 -7.16 -11.03
N ALA A 20 9.96 -8.05 -11.38
CA ALA A 20 10.09 -8.91 -12.56
C ALA A 20 9.52 -8.31 -13.85
N GLU A 21 8.31 -7.74 -13.88
CA GLU A 21 7.73 -7.31 -15.17
C GLU A 21 6.45 -6.47 -15.11
N ILE A 22 6.07 -5.90 -13.95
CA ILE A 22 4.89 -5.03 -13.83
C ILE A 22 5.34 -3.59 -13.55
N GLY A 23 5.93 -3.00 -14.58
CA GLY A 23 5.75 -1.61 -14.99
C GLY A 23 6.17 -0.51 -14.01
N SER A 24 7.40 0.00 -14.20
CA SER A 24 7.82 1.39 -13.96
C SER A 24 7.64 1.94 -12.55
N ASP A 25 8.65 2.64 -12.04
CA ASP A 25 8.61 3.45 -10.81
C ASP A 25 7.68 4.68 -10.98
N SER A 26 6.41 4.44 -11.35
CA SER A 26 5.31 5.39 -11.51
C SER A 26 4.94 6.06 -10.18
N ARG A 27 5.42 5.47 -9.08
CA ARG A 27 5.38 6.03 -7.74
C ARG A 27 6.04 7.41 -7.69
N LYS A 28 7.23 7.59 -8.29
CA LYS A 28 7.95 8.88 -8.26
C LYS A 28 7.18 10.02 -8.95
N PRO A 29 6.75 9.90 -10.22
CA PRO A 29 5.92 10.94 -10.84
C PRO A 29 4.62 11.23 -10.09
N LEU A 30 3.98 10.20 -9.52
CA LEU A 30 2.75 10.35 -8.74
C LEU A 30 2.99 11.13 -7.44
N ILE A 31 4.03 10.78 -6.68
CA ILE A 31 4.43 11.52 -5.47
C ILE A 31 4.78 12.96 -5.78
N GLU A 32 5.56 13.19 -6.84
CA GLU A 32 5.89 14.56 -7.25
C GLU A 32 4.65 15.35 -7.65
N GLY A 33 3.70 14.72 -8.35
CA GLY A 33 2.43 15.31 -8.72
C GLY A 33 1.59 15.67 -7.49
N LEU A 34 1.48 14.75 -6.54
CA LEU A 34 0.83 14.99 -5.25
C LEU A 34 1.46 16.19 -4.54
N TYR A 35 2.78 16.21 -4.38
CA TYR A 35 3.48 17.29 -3.68
C TYR A 35 3.33 18.66 -4.37
N LYS A 36 3.45 18.69 -5.71
CA LYS A 36 3.51 19.96 -6.47
C LYS A 36 2.14 20.51 -6.88
N LYS A 37 1.18 19.65 -7.20
CA LYS A 37 -0.12 20.03 -7.82
C LYS A 37 -1.31 19.72 -6.93
N GLY A 38 -1.17 18.69 -6.12
CA GLY A 38 -2.13 18.23 -5.15
C GLY A 38 -3.14 17.19 -5.65
N ILE A 39 -3.74 16.47 -4.70
CA ILE A 39 -4.56 15.27 -4.92
C ILE A 39 -5.79 15.50 -5.80
N LYS A 40 -6.32 16.73 -5.86
CA LYS A 40 -7.49 17.07 -6.69
C LYS A 40 -7.13 17.49 -8.11
N HIS A 41 -5.85 17.57 -8.45
CA HIS A 41 -5.41 17.95 -9.78
C HIS A 41 -5.66 16.81 -10.78
N ALA A 42 -6.21 17.12 -11.96
CA ALA A 42 -6.62 16.11 -12.95
C ALA A 42 -5.48 15.13 -13.31
N GLU A 43 -4.29 15.64 -13.64
CA GLU A 43 -3.13 14.78 -13.93
C GLU A 43 -2.72 13.87 -12.76
N VAL A 44 -2.91 14.31 -11.51
CA VAL A 44 -2.59 13.50 -10.33
C VAL A 44 -3.62 12.40 -10.16
N LEU A 45 -4.90 12.71 -10.37
CA LEU A 45 -5.98 11.72 -10.35
C LEU A 45 -5.81 10.68 -11.47
N GLU A 46 -5.41 11.10 -12.67
CA GLU A 46 -5.11 10.20 -13.78
C GLU A 46 -3.92 9.28 -13.46
N ALA A 47 -2.83 9.84 -12.92
CA ALA A 47 -1.67 9.07 -12.51
C ALA A 47 -1.99 8.08 -11.37
N LEU A 48 -2.78 8.52 -10.38
CA LEU A 48 -3.24 7.68 -9.27
C LEU A 48 -4.12 6.54 -9.80
N THR A 49 -5.04 6.83 -10.72
CA THR A 49 -5.91 5.83 -11.34
C THR A 49 -5.11 4.79 -12.12
N ALA A 50 -4.16 5.23 -12.94
CA ALA A 50 -3.29 4.33 -13.70
C ALA A 50 -2.45 3.45 -12.76
N TRP A 51 -1.87 4.04 -11.71
CA TRP A 51 -1.14 3.30 -10.70
C TRP A 51 -2.02 2.27 -9.98
N THR A 52 -3.25 2.65 -9.59
CA THR A 52 -4.21 1.74 -8.97
C THR A 52 -4.54 0.56 -9.88
N ILE A 53 -4.83 0.80 -11.16
CA ILE A 53 -5.16 -0.27 -12.12
C ILE A 53 -4.00 -1.27 -12.25
N GLU A 54 -2.75 -0.81 -12.34
CA GLU A 54 -1.60 -1.71 -12.43
C GLU A 54 -1.40 -2.51 -11.14
N ARG A 55 -1.62 -1.89 -9.97
CA ARG A 55 -1.50 -2.58 -8.69
C ARG A 55 -2.66 -3.56 -8.44
N GLU A 56 -3.86 -3.27 -8.92
CA GLU A 56 -4.99 -4.21 -8.85
C GLU A 56 -4.69 -5.49 -9.63
N LYS A 57 -4.02 -5.42 -10.78
CA LYS A 57 -3.58 -6.64 -11.51
C LYS A 57 -2.65 -7.52 -10.68
N ILE A 58 -1.79 -6.92 -9.86
CA ILE A 58 -0.90 -7.66 -8.94
C ILE A 58 -1.74 -8.32 -7.84
N VAL A 59 -2.67 -7.58 -7.23
CA VAL A 59 -3.58 -8.13 -6.22
C VAL A 59 -4.40 -9.28 -6.79
N GLU A 60 -4.88 -9.17 -8.03
CA GLU A 60 -5.59 -10.24 -8.75
C GLU A 60 -4.70 -11.46 -9.00
N ALA A 61 -3.47 -11.26 -9.49
CA ALA A 61 -2.52 -12.34 -9.71
C ALA A 61 -2.16 -13.09 -8.42
N LEU A 62 -2.22 -12.41 -7.27
CA LEU A 62 -2.04 -12.98 -5.93
C LEU A 62 -3.32 -13.62 -5.36
N GLY A 63 -4.41 -13.65 -6.12
CA GLY A 63 -5.67 -14.28 -5.74
C GLY A 63 -6.53 -13.43 -4.80
N ARG A 64 -6.30 -12.12 -4.74
CA ARG A 64 -7.00 -11.18 -3.85
C ARG A 64 -7.03 -11.64 -2.39
N THR A 65 -5.93 -12.22 -1.93
CA THR A 65 -5.79 -12.56 -0.51
C THR A 65 -5.85 -11.30 0.32
N LEU A 66 -6.26 -11.44 1.58
CA LEU A 66 -6.31 -10.32 2.51
C LEU A 66 -4.93 -9.66 2.67
N GLU A 67 -3.87 -10.46 2.69
CA GLU A 67 -2.48 -9.99 2.71
C GLU A 67 -2.14 -9.14 1.47
N ALA A 68 -2.56 -9.55 0.28
CA ALA A 68 -2.32 -8.79 -0.95
C ALA A 68 -3.12 -7.47 -0.97
N CYS A 69 -4.38 -7.50 -0.54
CA CYS A 69 -5.21 -6.30 -0.44
C CYS A 69 -4.64 -5.31 0.59
N ILE A 70 -4.25 -5.77 1.78
CA ILE A 70 -3.65 -4.90 2.80
C ILE A 70 -2.29 -4.35 2.34
N GLY A 71 -1.47 -5.16 1.68
CA GLY A 71 -0.19 -4.69 1.11
C GLY A 71 -0.38 -3.56 0.11
N PHE A 72 -1.39 -3.67 -0.76
CA PHE A 72 -1.78 -2.59 -1.67
C PHE A 72 -2.18 -1.30 -0.92
N GLU A 73 -2.95 -1.42 0.17
CA GLU A 73 -3.37 -0.27 0.97
C GLU A 73 -2.21 0.42 1.67
N ILE A 74 -1.25 -0.35 2.19
CA ILE A 74 -0.02 0.18 2.78
C ILE A 74 0.80 0.95 1.73
N ASP A 75 0.95 0.39 0.52
CA ASP A 75 1.65 1.08 -0.58
C ASP A 75 0.97 2.40 -0.96
N ARG A 76 -0.37 2.40 -0.99
CA ARG A 76 -1.17 3.60 -1.27
C ARG A 76 -1.00 4.66 -0.18
N ALA A 77 -1.03 4.26 1.09
CA ALA A 77 -0.77 5.16 2.20
C ALA A 77 0.63 5.78 2.13
N ASN A 78 1.64 4.98 1.77
CA ASN A 78 3.01 5.47 1.62
C ASN A 78 3.15 6.50 0.49
N ILE A 79 2.46 6.32 -0.64
CA ILE A 79 2.39 7.34 -1.71
C ILE A 79 1.78 8.65 -1.19
N TYR A 80 0.68 8.57 -0.46
CA TYR A 80 0.04 9.76 0.10
C TYR A 80 0.96 10.46 1.10
N ALA A 81 1.57 9.72 2.03
CA ALA A 81 2.50 10.28 3.01
C ALA A 81 3.70 10.97 2.36
N GLU A 82 4.35 10.32 1.39
CA GLU A 82 5.47 10.89 0.63
C GLU A 82 5.04 12.10 -0.22
N GLY A 83 3.79 12.11 -0.68
CA GLY A 83 3.18 13.24 -1.40
C GLY A 83 2.73 14.40 -0.51
N GLY A 84 2.90 14.32 0.82
CA GLY A 84 2.47 15.35 1.77
C GLY A 84 1.02 15.24 2.27
N TYR A 85 0.33 14.16 1.93
CA TYR A 85 -1.07 13.85 2.27
C TYR A 85 -1.15 12.90 3.47
N ARG A 86 -0.63 13.36 4.62
CA ARG A 86 -0.52 12.52 5.82
C ARG A 86 -1.88 12.05 6.37
N ASN A 87 -2.90 12.91 6.36
CA ASN A 87 -4.22 12.53 6.90
C ASN A 87 -4.85 11.44 6.03
N GLU A 88 -4.79 11.59 4.71
CA GLU A 88 -5.28 10.60 3.75
C GLU A 88 -4.50 9.28 3.86
N ALA A 89 -3.19 9.33 4.12
CA ALA A 89 -2.39 8.15 4.39
C ALA A 89 -2.86 7.42 5.67
N LEU A 90 -3.10 8.16 6.76
CA LEU A 90 -3.58 7.59 8.02
C LEU A 90 -4.99 7.01 7.89
N ASP A 91 -5.90 7.68 7.17
CA ASP A 91 -7.26 7.19 6.93
C ASP A 91 -7.22 5.81 6.25
N VAL A 92 -6.40 5.67 5.19
CA VAL A 92 -6.18 4.38 4.50
C VAL A 92 -5.65 3.30 5.45
N LEU A 93 -4.65 3.63 6.28
CA LEU A 93 -4.09 2.66 7.23
C LEU A 93 -5.08 2.27 8.33
N TYR A 94 -5.91 3.19 8.82
CA TYR A 94 -6.93 2.87 9.82
C TYR A 94 -8.04 1.98 9.25
N GLU A 95 -8.43 2.17 7.99
CA GLU A 95 -9.33 1.26 7.29
C GLU A 95 -8.72 -0.15 7.16
N ALA A 96 -7.47 -0.24 6.71
CA ALA A 96 -6.75 -1.51 6.63
C ALA A 96 -6.63 -2.19 8.01
N LEU A 97 -6.35 -1.41 9.06
CA LEU A 97 -6.26 -1.89 10.45
C LEU A 97 -7.59 -2.45 10.94
N TYR A 98 -8.69 -1.78 10.63
CA TYR A 98 -10.03 -2.25 10.97
C TYR A 98 -10.31 -3.61 10.34
N ILE A 99 -10.02 -3.77 9.05
CA ILE A 99 -10.21 -5.03 8.31
C ILE A 99 -9.32 -6.14 8.90
N ALA A 100 -8.03 -5.88 9.12
CA ALA A 100 -7.10 -6.85 9.69
C ALA A 100 -7.57 -7.40 11.05
N ARG A 101 -8.17 -6.53 11.88
CA ARG A 101 -8.76 -6.92 13.17
C ARG A 101 -10.01 -7.77 13.02
N GLN A 102 -10.93 -7.42 12.11
CA GLN A 102 -12.13 -8.22 11.85
C GLN A 102 -11.76 -9.65 11.42
N GLU A 103 -10.70 -9.77 10.63
CA GLU A 103 -10.21 -11.04 10.08
C GLU A 103 -9.22 -11.78 11.01
N ASN A 104 -9.03 -11.29 12.25
CA ASN A 104 -8.11 -11.85 13.26
C ASN A 104 -6.66 -12.05 12.77
N LYS A 105 -6.18 -11.18 11.86
CA LYS A 105 -4.82 -11.24 11.32
C LYS A 105 -3.85 -10.42 12.16
N LEU A 106 -3.43 -10.99 13.29
CA LEU A 106 -2.57 -10.32 14.28
C LEU A 106 -1.25 -9.80 13.71
N GLU A 107 -0.62 -10.52 12.78
CA GLU A 107 0.65 -10.08 12.19
C GLU A 107 0.46 -8.90 11.24
N LEU A 108 -0.60 -8.89 10.43
CA LEU A 108 -0.96 -7.74 9.58
C LEU A 108 -1.34 -6.53 10.45
N GLU A 109 -2.06 -6.76 11.55
CA GLU A 109 -2.40 -5.69 12.49
C GLU A 109 -1.13 -5.00 13.03
N LYS A 110 -0.11 -5.79 13.43
CA LYS A 110 1.16 -5.26 13.93
C LYS A 110 1.91 -4.46 12.87
N GLU A 111 1.93 -4.96 11.63
CA GLU A 111 2.58 -4.29 10.51
C GLU A 111 1.92 -2.93 10.23
N ILE A 112 0.59 -2.90 10.09
CA ILE A 112 -0.15 -1.65 9.85
C ILE A 112 0.06 -0.65 11.01
N ARG A 113 0.07 -1.11 12.26
CA ARG A 113 0.33 -0.23 13.42
C ARG A 113 1.73 0.37 13.40
N LYS A 114 2.72 -0.35 12.89
CA LYS A 114 4.07 0.17 12.74
C LYS A 114 4.11 1.27 11.69
N GLU A 115 3.44 1.08 10.56
CA GLU A 115 3.31 2.11 9.52
C GLU A 115 2.60 3.36 10.07
N ILE A 116 1.49 3.18 10.82
CA ILE A 116 0.79 4.29 11.49
C ILE A 116 1.73 5.03 12.46
N ALA A 117 2.47 4.32 13.33
CA ALA A 117 3.36 4.94 14.30
C ALA A 117 4.50 5.74 13.62
N GLN A 118 5.05 5.20 12.54
CA GLN A 118 6.06 5.88 11.73
C GLN A 118 5.51 7.17 11.09
N MET A 119 4.29 7.12 10.54
CA MET A 119 3.63 8.30 9.99
C MET A 119 3.25 9.30 11.09
N ASP A 120 2.85 8.80 12.27
CA ASP A 120 2.41 9.66 13.34
C ASP A 120 3.53 10.44 14.03
N GLY A 121 4.78 10.00 13.85
CA GLY A 121 5.95 10.53 14.54
C GLY A 121 5.98 10.12 16.01
N ALA A 122 5.30 9.03 16.36
CA ALA A 122 5.35 8.46 17.70
C ALA A 122 6.61 7.58 17.81
N GLU A 123 7.70 8.16 18.31
CA GLU A 123 8.84 7.43 18.89
C GLU A 123 8.46 6.76 20.22
#